data_AF-A0A6H2DNN4-F1
#
_entry.id   AF-A0A6H2DNN4-F1
#
_cell.length_a   1.000
_cell.length_b   1.000
_cell.length_c   1.000
_cell.angle_alpha   90.00
_cell.angle_beta   90.00
_cell.angle_gamma   90.00
#
_symmetry.space_group_name_H-M   'P 1'
#
loop_
_entity.id
_entity.type
_entity.pdbx_description
1 polymer ?
#
loop_
_entity_poly.entity_id
_entity_poly.type
_entity_poly.pdbx_seq_one_letter_code
_entity_poly.pdbx_strand_id
1 'polypeptide(L)'
;MTTKKEKARRMEIRKNTGSRVIMSPQPRMKSGGSLEAHACFHCRVSFKVELRDGLAPCPNCRAPLAPMGRSFKAPKKSNVLQWKKVEKLWMAGIRFPTIWGGVHRPKRWQDADDFIRLVQLHQIEQRRH
;
A
#
# COMPACT_ATOMS: atom_id res chain seq x y z
N MET A 1 30.22 -0.75 -26.80
CA MET A 1 29.53 0.54 -26.56
C MET A 1 28.89 0.99 -27.87
N THR A 2 27.56 0.91 -28.03
CA THR A 2 26.91 1.33 -29.29
C THR A 2 26.86 2.85 -29.40
N THR A 3 27.39 3.39 -30.48
CA THR A 3 27.46 4.83 -30.72
C THR A 3 26.07 5.45 -30.88
N LYS A 4 25.94 6.74 -30.57
CA LYS A 4 24.66 7.49 -30.63
C LYS A 4 23.96 7.38 -31.99
N LYS A 5 24.75 7.26 -33.07
CA LYS A 5 24.28 7.08 -34.46
C LYS A 5 23.63 5.70 -34.68
N GLU A 6 24.18 4.65 -34.09
CA GLU A 6 23.62 3.28 -34.20
C GLU A 6 22.26 3.17 -33.49
N LYS A 7 22.08 3.87 -32.37
CA LYS A 7 20.79 3.94 -31.66
C LYS A 7 19.73 4.67 -32.49
N ALA A 8 20.11 5.74 -33.20
CA ALA A 8 19.20 6.49 -34.07
C ALA A 8 18.75 5.64 -35.27
N ARG A 9 19.70 4.96 -35.93
CA ARG A 9 19.42 4.06 -37.06
C ARG A 9 18.46 2.93 -36.68
N ARG A 10 18.69 2.28 -35.52
CA ARG A 10 17.77 1.26 -34.99
C ARG A 10 16.37 1.80 -34.69
N MET A 11 16.28 3.06 -34.27
CA MET A 11 15.01 3.72 -33.99
C MET A 11 14.23 4.03 -35.27
N GLU A 12 14.92 4.38 -36.35
CA GLU A 12 14.36 4.66 -37.67
C GLU A 12 13.83 3.40 -38.36
N ILE A 13 14.58 2.29 -38.26
CA ILE A 13 14.11 0.97 -38.71
C ILE A 13 12.81 0.60 -37.98
N ARG A 14 12.74 0.76 -36.66
CA ARG A 14 11.52 0.50 -35.87
C ARG A 14 10.32 1.38 -36.24
N LYS A 15 10.55 2.56 -36.82
CA LYS A 15 9.46 3.41 -37.36
C LYS A 15 8.97 2.88 -38.71
N ASN A 16 9.90 2.47 -39.57
CA ASN A 16 9.59 2.05 -40.94
C ASN A 16 8.95 0.65 -41.01
N THR A 17 9.31 -0.28 -40.11
CA THR A 17 8.80 -1.67 -40.15
C THR A 17 7.35 -1.81 -39.68
N GLY A 18 6.68 -0.74 -39.21
CA GLY A 18 5.26 -0.76 -38.83
C GLY A 18 4.85 -1.79 -37.75
N SER A 19 5.81 -2.53 -37.16
CA SER A 19 5.55 -3.72 -36.31
C SER A 19 5.08 -3.39 -34.90
N ARG A 20 4.54 -2.19 -34.66
CA ARG A 20 3.90 -1.88 -33.38
C ARG A 20 2.40 -1.78 -33.60
N VAL A 21 1.71 -2.87 -33.29
CA VAL A 21 0.32 -2.80 -32.84
C VAL A 21 0.34 -2.04 -31.52
N ILE A 22 0.15 -0.73 -31.58
CA ILE A 22 -0.13 0.06 -30.39
C ILE A 22 -1.58 -0.24 -30.05
N MET A 23 -1.82 -1.24 -29.20
CA MET A 23 -3.12 -1.37 -28.54
C MET A 23 -3.34 -0.05 -27.82
N SER A 24 -4.38 0.69 -28.24
CA SER A 24 -4.71 1.99 -27.67
C SER A 24 -4.77 1.85 -26.14
N PRO A 25 -4.20 2.77 -25.35
CA PRO A 25 -4.29 2.70 -23.91
C PRO A 25 -5.78 2.62 -23.55
N GLN A 26 -6.19 1.49 -22.95
CA GLN A 26 -7.55 1.34 -22.42
C GLN A 26 -7.85 2.60 -21.59
N PRO A 27 -8.97 3.30 -21.83
CA PRO A 27 -9.31 4.48 -21.05
C PRO A 27 -9.36 4.06 -19.58
N ARG A 28 -8.45 4.62 -18.78
CA ARG A 28 -8.48 4.43 -17.33
C ARG A 28 -9.80 5.03 -16.83
N MET A 29 -10.80 4.18 -16.60
CA MET A 29 -12.02 4.58 -15.89
C MET A 29 -11.58 5.27 -14.61
N LYS A 30 -11.83 6.59 -14.53
CA LYS A 30 -11.62 7.33 -13.28
C LYS A 30 -12.76 6.93 -12.36
N SER A 31 -12.58 5.86 -11.60
CA SER A 31 -13.40 5.54 -10.44
C SER A 31 -13.31 6.72 -9.47
N GLY A 32 -14.32 7.58 -9.45
CA GLY A 32 -14.43 8.73 -8.54
C GLY A 32 -14.57 8.36 -7.05
N GLY A 33 -14.48 7.07 -6.71
CA GLY A 33 -14.47 6.59 -5.34
C GLY A 33 -13.13 6.83 -4.65
N SER A 34 -13.17 7.21 -3.38
CA SER A 34 -11.97 7.27 -2.54
C SER A 34 -11.40 5.85 -2.39
N LEU A 35 -10.32 5.56 -3.12
CA LEU A 35 -9.61 4.29 -3.01
C LEU A 35 -8.88 4.22 -1.66
N GLU A 36 -9.24 3.24 -0.84
CA GLU A 36 -8.57 2.99 0.43
C GLU A 36 -7.67 1.76 0.33
N ALA A 37 -6.47 1.88 0.91
CA ALA A 37 -5.56 0.76 0.94
C ALA A 37 -6.06 -0.28 1.94
N HIS A 38 -6.16 -1.51 1.46
CA HIS A 38 -6.48 -2.69 2.23
C HIS A 38 -5.31 -3.65 2.18
N ALA A 39 -5.04 -4.34 3.28
CA ALA A 39 -3.92 -5.26 3.39
C ALA A 39 -4.40 -6.68 3.69
N CYS A 40 -3.81 -7.65 3.00
CA CYS A 40 -3.95 -9.05 3.35
C CYS A 40 -2.69 -9.50 4.09
N PHE A 41 -2.82 -9.88 5.36
CA PHE A 41 -1.69 -10.33 6.18
C PHE A 41 -1.22 -11.74 5.81
N HIS A 42 -2.13 -12.60 5.35
CA HIS A 42 -1.78 -13.94 4.87
C HIS A 42 -0.89 -13.89 3.62
N CYS A 43 -1.33 -13.13 2.61
CA CYS A 43 -0.63 -13.00 1.34
C CYS A 43 0.48 -11.94 1.35
N ARG A 44 0.52 -11.06 2.36
CA ARG A 44 1.44 -9.90 2.47
C ARG A 44 1.41 -9.00 1.23
N VAL A 45 0.19 -8.68 0.79
CA VAL A 45 -0.10 -7.82 -0.38
C VAL A 45 -1.11 -6.76 0.04
N SER A 46 -1.00 -5.57 -0.54
CA SER A 46 -1.99 -4.51 -0.41
C SER A 46 -2.75 -4.29 -1.71
N PHE A 47 -4.04 -4.01 -1.59
CA PHE A 47 -4.92 -3.66 -2.69
C PHE A 47 -5.52 -2.29 -2.44
N LYS A 48 -5.77 -1.53 -3.50
CA LYS A 48 -6.59 -0.32 -3.42
C LYS A 48 -8.01 -0.74 -3.75
N VAL A 49 -8.90 -0.67 -2.76
CA VAL A 49 -10.30 -1.08 -2.91
C VAL A 49 -11.14 0.18 -2.81
N GLU A 50 -12.18 0.26 -3.64
CA GLU A 50 -13.21 1.30 -3.46
C GLU A 50 -13.87 1.09 -2.09
N LEU A 51 -14.14 2.17 -1.39
CA LEU A 51 -14.96 2.14 -0.17
C LEU A 51 -16.41 1.82 -0.55
N ARG A 52 -16.68 0.57 -0.93
CA ARG A 52 -18.03 0.05 -1.19
C ARG A 52 -18.32 -0.95 -0.09
N ASP A 53 -19.52 -0.89 0.46
CA ASP A 53 -19.92 -1.51 1.73
C ASP A 53 -19.49 -2.99 1.85
N GLY A 54 -18.38 -3.23 2.55
CA GLY A 54 -17.95 -4.59 2.90
C GLY A 54 -16.43 -4.82 2.85
N LEU A 55 -15.96 -5.63 3.80
CA LEU A 55 -14.60 -6.18 3.81
C LEU A 55 -14.48 -7.22 2.68
N ALA A 56 -14.11 -6.78 1.48
CA ALA A 56 -13.90 -7.68 0.35
C ALA A 56 -12.82 -8.74 0.70
N PRO A 57 -12.99 -10.01 0.28
CA PRO A 57 -11.98 -11.04 0.46
C PRO A 57 -10.75 -10.75 -0.40
N CYS A 58 -9.58 -11.22 0.04
CA CYS A 58 -8.33 -11.05 -0.71
C CYS A 58 -8.43 -11.74 -2.08
N PRO A 59 -8.14 -11.04 -3.21
CA PRO A 59 -8.19 -11.64 -4.54
C PRO A 59 -7.27 -12.85 -4.73
N ASN A 60 -6.19 -12.96 -3.95
CA ASN A 60 -5.21 -14.03 -4.07
C ASN A 60 -5.51 -15.25 -3.20
N CYS A 61 -5.92 -15.04 -1.94
CA CYS A 61 -6.07 -16.12 -0.96
C CYS A 61 -7.43 -16.15 -0.27
N ARG A 62 -8.37 -15.29 -0.67
CA ARG A 62 -9.72 -15.15 -0.08
C ARG A 62 -9.78 -14.83 1.42
N ALA A 63 -8.63 -14.71 2.09
CA ALA A 63 -8.54 -14.27 3.47
C ALA A 63 -9.11 -12.85 3.64
N PRO A 64 -9.60 -12.49 4.84
CA PRO A 64 -10.11 -11.14 5.12
C PRO A 64 -9.09 -10.05 4.79
N LEU A 65 -9.56 -8.97 4.17
CA LEU A 65 -8.77 -7.76 3.97
C LEU A 65 -8.94 -6.81 5.15
N ALA A 66 -7.83 -6.29 5.63
CA ALA A 66 -7.80 -5.33 6.72
C ALA A 66 -7.72 -3.89 6.15
N PRO A 67 -8.67 -2.99 6.47
CA PRO A 67 -8.62 -1.60 6.04
C PRO A 67 -7.48 -0.87 6.75
N MET A 68 -6.62 -0.19 5.98
CA MET A 68 -5.42 0.46 6.49
C MET A 68 -5.47 1.99 6.42
N GLY A 69 -6.35 2.58 5.62
CA GLY A 69 -6.36 4.01 5.34
C GLY A 69 -5.62 4.40 4.06
N ARG A 70 -5.89 5.62 3.59
CA ARG A 70 -5.38 6.17 2.31
C ARG A 70 -3.86 6.36 2.28
N SER A 71 -3.26 6.60 3.44
CA SER A 71 -1.82 6.91 3.60
C SER A 71 -0.95 5.68 3.86
N PHE A 72 -1.52 4.49 3.84
CA PHE A 72 -0.77 3.26 4.09
C PHE A 72 0.19 2.95 2.94
N LYS A 73 1.47 2.74 3.29
CA LYS A 73 2.50 2.25 2.38
C LYS A 73 2.84 0.82 2.75
N ALA A 74 2.47 -0.12 1.88
CA ALA A 74 2.73 -1.53 2.12
C ALA A 74 4.23 -1.83 2.16
N PRO A 75 4.72 -2.59 3.15
CA PRO A 75 6.08 -3.09 3.14
C PRO A 75 6.34 -4.02 1.94
N LYS A 76 7.62 -4.22 1.60
CA LYS A 76 8.01 -5.29 0.65
C LYS A 76 7.43 -6.62 1.12
N LYS A 77 6.83 -7.40 0.21
CA LYS A 77 6.22 -8.72 0.51
C LYS A 77 7.16 -9.66 1.28
N SER A 78 8.45 -9.66 0.94
CA SER A 78 9.49 -10.47 1.60
C SER A 78 9.80 -10.05 3.03
N ASN A 79 9.47 -8.83 3.44
CA ASN A 79 9.79 -8.32 4.78
C ASN A 79 8.76 -8.78 5.82
N VAL A 80 8.85 -10.05 6.21
CA VAL A 80 7.94 -10.70 7.18
C VAL A 80 7.82 -9.90 8.48
N LEU A 81 8.94 -9.41 9.01
CA LEU A 81 8.97 -8.69 10.28
C LEU A 81 8.19 -7.37 10.23
N GLN A 82 8.31 -6.62 9.13
CA GLN A 82 7.52 -5.40 8.96
C GLN A 82 6.03 -5.72 8.75
N TRP A 83 5.68 -6.82 8.10
CA TRP A 83 4.29 -7.25 7.98
C TRP A 83 3.69 -7.64 9.33
N LYS A 84 4.41 -8.38 10.17
CA LYS A 84 4.01 -8.68 11.55
C LYS A 84 3.80 -7.40 12.37
N LYS A 85 4.66 -6.39 12.19
CA LYS A 85 4.49 -5.07 12.82
C LYS A 85 3.16 -4.44 12.44
N VAL A 86 2.86 -4.39 11.14
CA VAL A 86 1.62 -3.78 10.63
C VAL A 86 0.39 -4.53 11.14
N GLU A 87 0.43 -5.86 11.14
CA GLU A 87 -0.65 -6.72 11.67
C GLU A 87 -0.91 -6.43 13.15
N LYS A 88 0.15 -6.38 13.95
CA LYS A 88 0.06 -6.09 15.39
C LYS A 88 -0.52 -4.71 15.67
N LEU A 89 -0.07 -3.68 14.94
CA LEU A 89 -0.63 -2.32 15.04
C LEU A 89 -2.11 -2.28 14.67
N TRP A 90 -2.49 -2.99 13.60
CA TRP A 90 -3.88 -3.04 13.16
C TRP A 90 -4.78 -3.76 14.16
N MET A 91 -4.35 -4.89 14.73
CA MET A 91 -5.08 -5.60 15.78
C MET A 91 -5.25 -4.74 17.04
N ALA A 92 -4.28 -3.87 17.35
CA ALA A 92 -4.37 -2.91 18.45
C ALA A 92 -5.30 -1.71 18.16
N GLY A 93 -6.02 -1.71 17.03
CA GLY A 93 -6.91 -0.61 16.64
C GLY A 93 -6.21 0.61 16.05
N ILE A 94 -4.87 0.57 15.90
CA ILE A 94 -4.10 1.67 15.33
C ILE A 94 -4.24 1.59 13.81
N ARG A 95 -4.82 2.64 13.21
CA ARG A 95 -4.96 2.80 11.76
C ARG A 95 -3.88 3.75 11.23
N PHE A 96 -3.53 3.63 9.95
CA PHE A 96 -2.48 4.44 9.31
C PHE A 96 -2.87 5.83 8.75
N PRO A 97 -4.01 6.50 9.09
CA PRO A 97 -4.23 7.89 8.71
C PRO A 97 -3.92 8.92 9.81
N THR A 98 -3.78 8.53 11.08
CA THR A 98 -3.75 9.50 12.19
C THR A 98 -2.33 9.79 12.66
N ILE A 99 -1.90 11.05 12.55
CA ILE A 99 -0.77 11.55 13.34
C ILE A 99 -1.28 11.61 14.77
N TRP A 100 -0.85 10.67 15.63
CA TRP A 100 -1.25 10.65 17.04
C TRP A 100 -0.45 11.71 17.79
N GLY A 101 -0.96 12.94 17.89
CA GLY A 101 -0.40 13.98 18.78
C GLY A 101 1.09 14.29 18.61
N GLY A 102 1.67 14.09 17.42
CA GLY A 102 3.11 14.29 17.17
C GLY A 102 4.03 13.09 17.46
N VAL A 103 3.48 11.94 17.85
CA VAL A 103 4.28 10.73 18.11
C VAL A 103 4.70 10.07 16.79
N HIS A 104 6.02 9.95 16.58
CA HIS A 104 6.58 9.29 15.41
C HIS A 104 6.34 7.77 15.44
N ARG A 105 5.98 7.21 14.28
CA ARG A 105 5.82 5.77 14.11
C ARG A 105 7.12 5.01 14.41
N PRO A 106 7.04 3.82 15.04
CA PRO A 106 8.22 3.03 15.37
C PRO A 106 8.91 2.56 14.08
N LYS A 107 10.23 2.82 14.01
CA LYS A 107 11.06 2.42 12.86
C LYS A 107 11.27 0.89 12.86
N ARG A 108 11.43 0.27 14.03
CA ARG A 108 11.60 -1.19 14.21
C ARG A 108 10.29 -1.84 14.61
N TRP A 109 10.23 -3.17 14.48
CA TRP A 109 9.04 -3.96 14.83
C TRP A 109 8.99 -4.32 16.32
N GLN A 110 10.14 -4.40 16.98
CA GLN A 110 10.25 -4.67 18.41
C GLN A 110 9.61 -3.55 19.24
N ASP A 111 9.81 -2.31 18.81
CA ASP A 111 9.23 -1.11 19.44
C ASP A 111 7.70 -0.99 19.22
N ALA A 112 7.06 -1.95 18.53
CA ALA A 112 5.63 -1.88 18.25
C ALA A 112 4.80 -2.00 19.52
N ASP A 113 5.21 -2.83 20.48
CA ASP A 113 4.52 -2.99 21.76
C ASP A 113 4.57 -1.71 22.59
N ASP A 114 5.75 -1.10 22.69
CA ASP A 114 5.92 0.16 23.43
C ASP A 114 5.13 1.29 22.78
N PHE A 115 5.12 1.35 21.45
CA PHE A 115 4.28 2.31 20.73
C PHE A 115 2.78 2.08 20.96
N ILE A 116 2.32 0.82 20.96
CA ILE A 116 0.90 0.49 21.22
C ILE A 116 0.51 0.98 22.62
N ARG A 117 1.34 0.70 23.63
CA ARG A 117 1.12 1.17 25.00
C ARG A 117 1.03 2.69 25.08
N LEU A 118 1.96 3.40 24.44
CA LEU A 118 1.97 4.87 24.40
C LEU A 118 0.72 5.46 23.74
N VAL A 119 0.28 4.89 22.61
CA VAL A 119 -0.94 5.36 21.93
C VAL A 119 -2.19 5.08 22.76
N GLN A 120 -2.27 3.93 23.42
CA GLN A 120 -3.39 3.59 24.31
C GLN A 120 -3.47 4.51 25.52
N LEU A 121 -2.34 4.83 26.15
CA LEU A 121 -2.28 5.79 27.27
C LEU A 121 -2.77 7.18 26.82
N HIS A 122 -2.29 7.66 25.67
CA HIS A 122 -2.71 8.95 25.14
C HIS A 122 -4.22 8.98 24.81
N GLN A 123 -4.79 7.89 24.28
CA GLN A 123 -6.23 7.79 24.03
C GLN A 123 -7.07 7.82 25.33
N ILE A 124 -6.55 7.26 26.43
CA ILE A 124 -7.22 7.29 27.74
C ILE A 124 -7.21 8.71 28.31
N GLU A 125 -6.07 9.41 28.23
CA GLU A 125 -5.92 10.79 28.72
C GLU A 125 -6.83 11.76 27.95
N GLN A 126 -6.90 11.63 26.62
CA GLN A 126 -7.77 12.45 25.76
C GLN A 126 -9.27 12.21 25.98
N ARG A 127 -9.66 11.08 26.57
CA ARG A 127 -11.07 10.76 26.91
C ARG A 127 -11.50 11.22 28.30
N ARG A 128 -10.55 11.65 29.13
CA ARG A 128 -10.80 12.15 30.50
C ARG A 128 -11.06 13.66 30.56
N HIS A 129 -10.90 14.35 29.44
CA HIS A 129 -11.19 15.77 29.26
C HIS A 129 -12.46 15.95 28.44
#